data_AF-A0A6A6CZY5-F1
#
_entry.id   AF-A0A6A6CZY5-F1
#
_cell.length_a   1.000
_cell.length_b   1.000
_cell.length_c   1.000
_cell.angle_alpha   90.00
_cell.angle_beta   90.00
_cell.angle_gamma   90.00
#
_symmetry.space_group_name_H-M   'P 1'
#
loop_
_entity.id
_entity.type
_entity.pdbx_description
1 polymer ?
#
loop_
_entity_poly.entity_id
_entity_poly.type
_entity_poly.pdbx_seq_one_letter_code
_entity_poly.pdbx_strand_id
1 'polypeptide(L)'
;MRTPTCGPLDLAAWLTSDSMANTTSTASEDISELIAVDEQSQDVFVSRSFPQRTGNTLRIGYGGCTTAVMIQAVCKTVQPQYQLFSFLGSFLGPTSIDHKIHCRVARTRDTRSLASRVVYAFQILENGSERVCAQASADFHVPEPALYTYSIPLPTIDGDGPEDEHHAPSARTLLSRGIEDGHITSSSANSYFTNFHLMDQYFDWRHCLTSTSTQTLLSLAPHLPTTHDSKPLTARPQIEYIRLKCRLPTPSANWAALAFYMDGGLSFLPLHLDHKSLEDAGACSTLDFALRVVETRGMDFGAWHLRERRTMAAAGGRTLSEGWVWDGEGRVVATMSQTGILRPRGEGKGRGKL
;
A
#
# COMPACT_ATOMS: atom_id res chain seq x y z
N MET A 1 31.56 37.38 18.12
CA MET A 1 30.53 36.38 18.45
C MET A 1 29.17 37.00 18.20
N ARG A 2 28.53 36.70 17.06
CA ARG A 2 27.14 37.06 16.78
C ARG A 2 26.38 35.74 16.65
N THR A 3 25.42 35.51 17.53
CA THR A 3 24.42 34.46 17.42
C THR A 3 23.49 34.78 16.26
N PRO A 4 23.17 33.82 15.36
CA PRO A 4 22.13 34.04 14.36
C PRO A 4 20.78 33.81 15.00
N THR A 5 19.92 34.83 14.98
CA THR A 5 18.50 34.73 15.31
C THR A 5 17.77 34.05 14.15
N CYS A 6 17.14 32.92 14.42
CA CYS A 6 16.23 32.26 13.50
C CYS A 6 14.92 33.08 13.43
N GLY A 7 14.57 33.60 12.26
CA GLY A 7 13.30 34.29 12.03
C GLY A 7 12.13 33.31 11.98
N PRO A 8 10.88 33.78 12.16
CA PRO A 8 9.70 32.92 12.08
C PRO A 8 9.58 32.30 10.68
N LEU A 9 9.34 30.99 10.63
CA LEU A 9 9.08 30.23 9.41
C LEU A 9 7.75 30.66 8.78
N ASP A 10 7.78 31.02 7.50
CA ASP A 10 6.60 31.33 6.70
C ASP A 10 5.86 30.03 6.32
N LEU A 11 4.90 29.63 7.17
CA LEU A 11 4.06 28.44 7.00
C LEU A 11 3.22 28.47 5.71
N ALA A 12 2.88 29.66 5.19
CA ALA A 12 2.09 29.78 3.97
C ALA A 12 2.89 29.31 2.74
N ALA A 13 4.20 29.59 2.70
CA ALA A 13 5.07 29.12 1.63
C ALA A 13 5.21 27.59 1.57
N TRP A 14 5.15 26.90 2.72
CA TRP A 14 5.23 25.44 2.82
C TRP A 14 3.93 24.73 2.38
N LEU A 15 2.78 25.38 2.56
CA LEU A 15 1.48 24.89 2.08
C LEU A 15 1.36 25.00 0.55
N THR A 16 2.08 25.92 -0.08
CA THR A 16 1.96 26.22 -1.53
C THR A 16 3.16 25.78 -2.39
N SER A 17 4.29 25.34 -1.79
CA SER A 17 5.49 25.03 -2.57
C SER A 17 5.46 23.60 -3.13
N ASP A 18 5.20 23.49 -4.43
CA ASP A 18 5.31 22.28 -5.25
C ASP A 18 6.76 21.95 -5.69
N SER A 19 7.77 22.67 -5.19
CA SER A 19 9.10 22.68 -5.80
C SER A 19 10.22 22.17 -4.91
N MET A 20 10.27 20.87 -4.63
CA MET A 20 11.55 20.18 -4.38
C MET A 20 11.51 18.70 -4.83
N ALA A 21 11.62 18.48 -6.14
CA ALA A 21 12.07 17.21 -6.69
C ALA A 21 12.95 17.49 -7.92
N ASN A 22 14.27 17.40 -7.76
CA ASN A 22 15.14 17.29 -8.92
C ASN A 22 16.35 16.39 -8.61
N THR A 23 16.18 15.09 -8.87
CA THR A 23 17.25 14.16 -9.28
C THR A 23 16.61 12.98 -10.02
N THR A 24 16.64 13.07 -11.35
CA THR A 24 16.51 12.03 -12.40
C THR A 24 16.18 10.59 -11.98
N SER A 25 14.88 10.31 -11.91
CA SER A 25 14.20 9.22 -12.62
C SER A 25 12.84 9.83 -12.94
N THR A 26 12.40 9.84 -14.21
CA THR A 26 11.05 10.30 -14.55
C THR A 26 10.06 9.25 -14.04
N ALA A 27 9.80 9.27 -12.73
CA ALA A 27 8.66 8.59 -12.17
C ALA A 27 7.43 9.06 -12.94
N SER A 28 6.67 8.14 -13.51
CA SER A 28 5.40 8.50 -14.13
C SER A 28 4.54 9.21 -13.10
N GLU A 29 4.02 10.38 -13.41
CA GLU A 29 3.04 11.09 -12.59
C GLU A 29 1.76 10.26 -12.37
N ASP A 30 1.48 9.33 -13.29
CA ASP A 30 0.31 8.47 -13.29
C ASP A 30 0.66 7.02 -12.90
N ILE A 31 -0.07 6.47 -11.92
CA ILE A 31 0.03 5.07 -11.47
C ILE A 31 -0.22 4.09 -12.63
N SER A 32 -0.97 4.49 -13.65
CA SER A 32 -1.30 3.64 -14.80
C SER A 32 -0.04 3.12 -15.51
N GLU A 33 0.99 3.95 -15.67
CA GLU A 33 2.28 3.56 -16.25
C GLU A 33 3.16 2.79 -15.25
N LEU A 34 2.99 2.99 -13.94
CA LEU A 34 3.74 2.23 -12.93
C LEU A 34 3.31 0.75 -12.95
N ILE A 35 2.01 0.50 -13.11
CA ILE A 35 1.42 -0.84 -13.07
C ILE A 35 1.33 -1.50 -14.45
N ALA A 36 1.45 -0.74 -15.53
CA ALA A 36 1.31 -1.24 -16.90
C ALA A 36 2.37 -2.29 -17.27
N VAL A 37 1.97 -3.19 -18.16
CA VAL A 37 2.82 -4.24 -18.70
C VAL A 37 2.73 -4.28 -20.22
N ASP A 38 3.84 -4.64 -20.86
CA ASP A 38 3.91 -4.99 -22.27
C ASP A 38 4.13 -6.50 -22.43
N GLU A 39 3.52 -7.09 -23.44
CA GLU A 39 3.73 -8.51 -23.77
C GLU A 39 5.07 -8.67 -24.51
N GLN A 40 5.94 -9.52 -23.98
CA GLN A 40 7.23 -9.85 -24.60
C GLN A 40 7.11 -11.07 -25.51
N SER A 41 6.34 -12.05 -25.08
CA SER A 41 5.97 -13.25 -25.82
C SER A 41 4.69 -13.83 -25.22
N GLN A 42 4.15 -14.90 -25.81
CA GLN A 42 2.91 -15.51 -25.35
C GLN A 42 2.96 -15.80 -23.85
N ASP A 43 2.04 -15.18 -23.10
CA ASP A 43 1.88 -15.30 -21.65
C ASP A 43 3.12 -14.86 -20.81
N VAL A 44 4.04 -14.08 -21.41
CA VAL A 44 5.17 -13.44 -20.74
C VAL A 44 5.11 -11.92 -20.91
N PHE A 45 5.11 -11.21 -19.80
CA PHE A 45 4.92 -9.77 -19.73
C PHE A 45 6.07 -9.09 -19.00
N VAL A 46 6.31 -7.81 -19.28
CA VAL A 46 7.30 -6.98 -18.57
C VAL A 46 6.67 -5.67 -18.13
N SER A 47 7.01 -5.19 -16.93
CA SER A 47 6.58 -3.88 -16.45
C SER A 47 7.11 -2.75 -17.36
N ARG A 48 6.27 -1.75 -17.62
CA ARG A 48 6.70 -0.55 -18.35
C ARG A 48 7.68 0.28 -17.55
N SER A 49 7.39 0.42 -16.26
CA SER A 49 8.18 1.17 -15.30
C SER A 49 9.00 0.25 -14.39
N PHE A 50 10.08 0.79 -13.82
CA PHE A 50 10.79 0.15 -12.72
C PHE A 50 9.92 0.20 -11.46
N PRO A 51 9.95 -0.84 -10.59
CA PRO A 51 9.27 -0.75 -9.30
C PRO A 51 9.92 0.35 -8.46
N GLN A 52 9.11 1.04 -7.67
CA GLN A 52 9.56 2.13 -6.81
C GLN A 52 9.56 1.69 -5.35
N ARG A 53 10.37 2.34 -4.51
CA ARG A 53 10.47 2.03 -3.07
C ARG A 53 9.43 2.80 -2.27
N THR A 54 8.95 2.24 -1.17
CA THR A 54 8.19 2.99 -0.14
C THR A 54 8.43 2.39 1.24
N GLY A 55 8.42 3.21 2.27
CA GLY A 55 8.60 2.79 3.67
C GLY A 55 9.91 2.05 3.95
N ASN A 56 10.93 2.20 3.09
CA ASN A 56 12.18 1.45 3.17
C ASN A 56 13.36 2.28 2.64
N THR A 57 14.50 2.23 3.34
CA THR A 57 15.72 2.93 2.96
C THR A 57 16.58 2.13 1.98
N LEU A 58 16.40 0.81 1.93
CA LEU A 58 17.07 -0.08 0.97
C LEU A 58 16.54 0.15 -0.46
N ARG A 59 17.32 -0.26 -1.46
CA ARG A 59 16.95 -0.22 -2.90
C ARG A 59 15.99 -1.36 -3.27
N ILE A 60 14.92 -1.52 -2.49
CA ILE A 60 13.94 -2.58 -2.63
C ILE A 60 12.60 -1.98 -3.07
N GLY A 61 12.03 -2.57 -4.11
CA GLY A 61 10.72 -2.21 -4.63
C GLY A 61 9.60 -2.55 -3.65
N TYR A 62 8.60 -1.68 -3.61
CA TYR A 62 7.37 -1.87 -2.87
C TYR A 62 6.62 -3.13 -3.37
N GLY A 63 6.14 -3.96 -2.44
CA GLY A 63 5.40 -5.19 -2.76
C GLY A 63 4.18 -4.92 -3.65
N GLY A 64 3.47 -3.81 -3.40
CA GLY A 64 2.35 -3.33 -4.19
C GLY A 64 2.67 -3.10 -5.67
N CYS A 65 3.90 -2.69 -6.02
CA CYS A 65 4.32 -2.64 -7.44
C CYS A 65 4.29 -4.04 -8.07
N THR A 66 4.80 -5.04 -7.34
CA THR A 66 4.88 -6.42 -7.83
C THR A 66 3.49 -7.04 -7.97
N THR A 67 2.62 -6.89 -6.96
CA THR A 67 1.26 -7.45 -7.00
C THR A 67 0.42 -6.80 -8.10
N ALA A 68 0.53 -5.48 -8.30
CA ALA A 68 -0.18 -4.75 -9.35
C ALA A 68 0.25 -5.19 -10.76
N VAL A 69 1.56 -5.30 -11.00
CA VAL A 69 2.12 -5.79 -12.27
C VAL A 69 1.69 -7.23 -12.55
N MET A 70 1.72 -8.11 -11.54
CA MET A 70 1.25 -9.49 -11.67
C MET A 70 -0.24 -9.56 -12.04
N ILE A 71 -1.08 -8.73 -11.41
CA ILE A 71 -2.52 -8.64 -11.72
C ILE A 71 -2.74 -8.18 -13.16
N GLN A 72 -2.03 -7.16 -13.64
CA GLN A 72 -2.13 -6.73 -15.03
C GLN A 72 -1.73 -7.85 -15.99
N ALA A 73 -0.64 -8.57 -15.71
CA ALA A 73 -0.20 -9.71 -16.51
C ALA A 73 -1.26 -10.82 -16.59
N VAL A 74 -1.83 -11.26 -15.47
CA VAL A 74 -2.88 -12.30 -15.51
C VAL A 74 -4.15 -11.82 -16.22
N CYS A 75 -4.53 -10.54 -16.05
CA CYS A 75 -5.69 -9.95 -16.72
C CYS A 75 -5.55 -9.93 -18.25
N LYS A 76 -4.33 -9.81 -18.79
CA LYS A 76 -4.07 -9.89 -20.24
C LYS A 76 -4.30 -11.29 -20.82
N THR A 77 -4.41 -12.32 -19.98
CA THR A 77 -4.56 -13.73 -20.40
C THR A 77 -5.98 -14.28 -20.29
N VAL A 78 -6.96 -13.45 -19.86
CA VAL A 78 -8.38 -13.82 -19.72
C VAL A 78 -9.25 -12.98 -20.65
N GLN A 79 -10.45 -13.46 -20.99
CA GLN A 79 -11.39 -12.70 -21.80
C GLN A 79 -11.99 -11.53 -20.99
N PRO A 80 -12.39 -10.40 -21.61
CA PRO A 80 -12.82 -9.20 -20.90
C PRO A 80 -14.00 -9.36 -19.93
N GLN A 81 -14.86 -10.37 -20.11
CA GLN A 81 -15.98 -10.63 -19.20
C GLN A 81 -15.57 -11.22 -17.84
N TYR A 82 -14.35 -11.77 -17.74
CA TYR A 82 -13.85 -12.35 -16.51
C TYR A 82 -13.43 -11.28 -15.51
N GLN A 83 -13.92 -11.39 -14.29
CA GLN A 83 -13.62 -10.47 -13.19
C GLN A 83 -12.75 -11.16 -12.15
N LEU A 84 -11.69 -10.48 -11.69
CA LEU A 84 -10.81 -11.01 -10.63
C LEU A 84 -11.58 -11.06 -9.30
N PHE A 85 -11.62 -12.22 -8.64
CA PHE A 85 -12.21 -12.33 -7.29
C PHE A 85 -11.22 -12.81 -6.23
N SER A 86 -10.10 -13.40 -6.64
CA SER A 86 -9.08 -13.94 -5.74
C SER A 86 -7.68 -13.79 -6.32
N PHE A 87 -6.75 -13.29 -5.51
CA PHE A 87 -5.32 -13.21 -5.83
C PHE A 87 -4.48 -13.52 -4.59
N LEU A 88 -3.92 -14.73 -4.54
CA LEU A 88 -3.28 -15.30 -3.37
C LEU A 88 -1.83 -15.67 -3.70
N GLY A 89 -0.87 -15.27 -2.87
CA GLY A 89 0.53 -15.47 -3.23
C GLY A 89 1.53 -15.25 -2.11
N SER A 90 2.80 -15.38 -2.48
CA SER A 90 3.95 -15.21 -1.57
C SER A 90 5.07 -14.44 -2.24
N PHE A 91 5.72 -13.58 -1.46
CA PHE A 91 6.99 -12.97 -1.83
C PHE A 91 8.12 -13.94 -1.48
N LEU A 92 8.92 -14.31 -2.48
CA LEU A 92 10.07 -15.21 -2.36
C LEU A 92 11.38 -14.42 -2.16
N GLY A 93 11.39 -13.15 -2.55
CA GLY A 93 12.50 -12.24 -2.33
C GLY A 93 12.18 -10.82 -2.80
N PRO A 94 12.93 -9.81 -2.33
CA PRO A 94 12.70 -8.43 -2.73
C PRO A 94 12.98 -8.23 -4.22
N THR A 95 12.15 -7.44 -4.90
CA THR A 95 12.50 -6.86 -6.19
C THR A 95 13.46 -5.70 -6.01
N SER A 96 14.50 -5.59 -6.83
CA SER A 96 15.34 -4.39 -6.95
C SER A 96 14.58 -3.28 -7.69
N ILE A 97 14.83 -2.02 -7.33
CA ILE A 97 14.33 -0.84 -8.08
C ILE A 97 15.10 -0.58 -9.38
N ASP A 98 16.19 -1.33 -9.63
CA ASP A 98 17.08 -1.16 -10.79
C ASP A 98 16.74 -2.10 -11.95
N HIS A 99 15.80 -3.02 -11.76
CA HIS A 99 15.38 -3.98 -12.77
C HIS A 99 13.86 -3.98 -12.95
N LYS A 100 13.40 -4.15 -14.18
CA LYS A 100 11.97 -4.33 -14.48
C LYS A 100 11.46 -5.65 -13.91
N ILE A 101 10.16 -5.69 -13.65
CA ILE A 101 9.47 -6.91 -13.20
C ILE A 101 8.94 -7.63 -14.43
N HIS A 102 9.38 -8.87 -14.63
CA HIS A 102 8.82 -9.76 -15.64
C HIS A 102 7.80 -10.69 -14.99
N CYS A 103 6.75 -11.03 -15.71
CA CYS A 103 5.71 -11.95 -15.26
C CYS A 103 5.54 -13.08 -16.27
N ARG A 104 5.57 -14.32 -15.80
CA ARG A 104 5.23 -15.51 -16.59
C ARG A 104 3.93 -16.08 -16.08
N VAL A 105 2.94 -16.18 -16.95
CA VAL A 105 1.58 -16.63 -16.62
C VAL A 105 1.37 -18.04 -17.17
N ALA A 106 0.90 -18.95 -16.32
CA ALA A 106 0.43 -20.27 -16.70
C ALA A 106 -1.10 -20.32 -16.65
N ARG A 107 -1.72 -20.77 -17.74
CA ARG A 107 -3.17 -20.96 -17.84
C ARG A 107 -3.55 -22.29 -17.22
N THR A 108 -4.11 -22.26 -16.01
CA THR A 108 -4.44 -23.48 -15.25
C THR A 108 -5.77 -24.06 -15.70
N ARG A 109 -6.78 -23.21 -15.90
CA ARG A 109 -8.14 -23.63 -16.22
C ARG A 109 -8.89 -22.52 -16.93
N ASP A 110 -9.67 -22.89 -17.94
CA ASP A 110 -10.67 -22.04 -18.58
C ASP A 110 -11.96 -22.83 -18.74
N THR A 111 -13.08 -22.24 -18.30
CA THR A 111 -14.42 -22.82 -18.46
C THR A 111 -15.35 -21.78 -19.07
N ARG A 112 -16.67 -21.96 -18.95
CA ARG A 112 -17.65 -20.94 -19.36
C ARG A 112 -17.70 -19.77 -18.38
N SER A 113 -17.56 -20.03 -17.08
CA SER A 113 -17.76 -19.03 -16.02
C SER A 113 -16.55 -18.79 -15.13
N LEU A 114 -15.57 -19.69 -15.10
CA LEU A 114 -14.36 -19.60 -14.28
C LEU A 114 -13.09 -19.68 -15.13
N ALA A 115 -12.09 -18.88 -14.75
CA ALA A 115 -10.73 -18.96 -15.26
C ALA A 115 -9.73 -18.90 -14.10
N SER A 116 -8.67 -19.71 -14.15
CA SER A 116 -7.61 -19.73 -13.14
C SER A 116 -6.25 -19.60 -13.79
N ARG A 117 -5.36 -18.82 -13.17
CA ARG A 117 -3.99 -18.57 -13.60
C ARG A 117 -3.03 -18.77 -12.44
N VAL A 118 -1.81 -19.20 -12.75
CA VAL A 118 -0.65 -19.07 -11.87
C VAL A 118 0.31 -18.07 -12.50
N VAL A 119 0.89 -17.18 -11.71
CA VAL A 119 1.83 -16.17 -12.20
C VAL A 119 3.08 -16.14 -11.33
N TYR A 120 4.24 -16.06 -11.99
CA TYR A 120 5.54 -15.88 -11.37
C TYR A 120 6.09 -14.52 -11.76
N ALA A 121 6.42 -13.69 -10.77
CA ALA A 121 7.16 -12.45 -10.98
C ALA A 121 8.66 -12.70 -10.78
N PHE A 122 9.48 -12.28 -11.74
CA PHE A 122 10.93 -12.45 -11.70
C PHE A 122 11.65 -11.20 -12.24
N GLN A 123 12.93 -11.08 -11.89
CA GLN A 123 13.81 -10.05 -12.45
C GLN A 123 14.99 -10.72 -13.14
N ILE A 124 15.43 -10.13 -14.25
CA ILE A 124 16.64 -10.55 -14.96
C ILE A 124 17.82 -9.80 -14.32
N LEU A 125 18.78 -10.54 -13.77
CA LEU A 125 19.98 -9.99 -13.13
C LEU A 125 21.04 -9.59 -14.18
N GLU A 126 22.08 -8.87 -13.75
CA GLU A 126 23.18 -8.41 -14.64
C GLU A 126 23.87 -9.55 -15.40
N ASN A 127 23.92 -10.75 -14.81
CA ASN A 127 24.49 -11.94 -15.44
C ASN A 127 23.51 -12.67 -16.40
N GLY A 128 22.33 -12.08 -16.65
CA GLY A 128 21.27 -12.64 -17.50
C GLY A 128 20.39 -13.71 -16.84
N SER A 129 20.66 -14.10 -15.58
CA SER A 129 19.85 -15.11 -14.88
C SER A 129 18.52 -14.55 -14.38
N GLU A 130 17.47 -15.39 -14.38
CA GLU A 130 16.18 -15.06 -13.79
C GLU A 130 16.19 -15.33 -12.28
N ARG A 131 15.73 -14.36 -11.49
CA ARG A 131 15.45 -14.53 -10.06
C ARG A 131 13.96 -14.31 -9.79
N VAL A 132 13.26 -15.37 -9.41
CA VAL A 132 11.85 -15.30 -9.01
C VAL A 132 11.74 -14.54 -7.68
N CYS A 133 10.91 -13.50 -7.68
CA CYS A 133 10.70 -12.62 -6.53
C CYS A 133 9.34 -12.85 -5.88
N ALA A 134 8.32 -13.29 -6.64
CA ALA A 134 7.01 -13.63 -6.09
C ALA A 134 6.28 -14.67 -6.97
N GLN A 135 5.29 -15.35 -6.37
CA GLN A 135 4.36 -16.22 -7.07
C GLN A 135 2.94 -16.03 -6.55
N ALA A 136 1.93 -16.22 -7.39
CA ALA A 136 0.53 -16.16 -6.99
C ALA A 136 -0.39 -17.01 -7.87
N SER A 137 -1.55 -17.38 -7.34
CA SER A 137 -2.70 -17.83 -8.10
C SER A 137 -3.72 -16.69 -8.23
N ALA A 138 -4.31 -16.55 -9.42
CA ALA A 138 -5.37 -15.60 -9.71
C ALA A 138 -6.60 -16.35 -10.23
N ASP A 139 -7.75 -16.11 -9.62
CA ASP A 139 -9.02 -16.71 -10.03
C ASP A 139 -10.03 -15.65 -10.44
N PHE A 140 -10.74 -15.97 -11.52
CA PHE A 140 -11.69 -15.09 -12.17
C PHE A 140 -13.04 -15.75 -12.34
N HIS A 141 -14.09 -14.94 -12.25
CA HIS A 141 -15.47 -15.35 -12.42
C HIS A 141 -16.18 -14.38 -13.36
N VAL A 142 -17.04 -14.88 -14.24
CA VAL A 142 -17.95 -14.02 -15.01
C VAL A 142 -19.07 -13.52 -14.09
N PRO A 143 -19.53 -12.26 -14.19
CA PRO A 143 -20.65 -11.81 -13.37
C PRO A 143 -21.94 -12.59 -13.61
N GLU A 144 -22.67 -12.87 -12.53
CA GLU A 144 -23.96 -13.56 -12.54
C GLU A 144 -24.96 -12.80 -11.63
N PRO A 145 -26.29 -13.01 -11.80
CA PRO A 145 -27.28 -12.47 -10.87
C PRO A 145 -27.04 -12.97 -9.43
N ALA A 146 -26.99 -12.04 -8.47
CA ALA A 146 -26.74 -12.36 -7.07
C ALA A 146 -28.01 -12.88 -6.39
N LEU A 147 -27.88 -14.00 -5.65
CA LEU A 147 -28.93 -14.46 -4.72
C LEU A 147 -28.94 -13.65 -3.42
N TYR A 148 -27.76 -13.18 -2.99
CA TYR A 148 -27.57 -12.39 -1.77
C TYR A 148 -26.61 -11.24 -2.03
N THR A 149 -26.89 -10.10 -1.41
CA THR A 149 -26.00 -8.93 -1.37
C THR A 149 -25.97 -8.40 0.05
N TYR A 150 -24.86 -8.61 0.76
CA TYR A 150 -24.63 -8.10 2.11
C TYR A 150 -23.13 -7.98 2.37
N SER A 151 -22.74 -7.14 3.33
CA SER A 151 -21.38 -7.06 3.85
C SER A 151 -21.39 -6.65 5.32
N ILE A 152 -20.24 -6.74 5.99
CA ILE A 152 -20.06 -6.13 7.31
C ILE A 152 -20.27 -4.61 7.22
N PRO A 153 -20.74 -3.95 8.30
CA PRO A 153 -20.95 -2.51 8.31
C PRO A 153 -19.62 -1.75 8.19
N LEU A 154 -19.69 -0.47 7.84
CA LEU A 154 -18.57 0.45 7.97
C LEU A 154 -18.05 0.48 9.42
N PRO A 155 -16.73 0.63 9.63
CA PRO A 155 -16.20 0.89 10.95
C PRO A 155 -16.72 2.24 11.47
N THR A 156 -16.84 2.35 12.79
CA THR A 156 -17.18 3.62 13.43
C THR A 156 -16.02 4.60 13.27
N ILE A 157 -16.33 5.79 12.75
CA ILE A 157 -15.41 6.90 12.56
C ILE A 157 -16.07 8.19 13.01
N ASP A 158 -15.25 9.16 13.40
CA ASP A 158 -15.69 10.53 13.67
C ASP A 158 -15.73 11.33 12.36
N GLY A 159 -16.60 12.34 12.31
CA GLY A 159 -16.73 13.28 11.18
C GLY A 159 -17.68 12.86 10.06
N ASP A 160 -17.86 13.77 9.10
CA ASP A 160 -18.90 13.67 8.05
C ASP A 160 -18.38 13.11 6.71
N GLY A 161 -17.15 12.58 6.67
CA GLY A 161 -16.56 11.96 5.47
C GLY A 161 -15.14 12.41 5.16
N PRO A 162 -14.60 12.06 3.98
CA PRO A 162 -13.21 12.37 3.59
C PRO A 162 -12.92 13.85 3.38
N GLU A 163 -13.95 14.67 3.12
CA GLU A 163 -13.83 16.12 2.90
C GLU A 163 -13.77 16.91 4.22
N ASP A 164 -14.06 16.26 5.35
CA ASP A 164 -13.94 16.86 6.68
C ASP A 164 -12.48 16.87 7.14
N GLU A 165 -11.73 17.92 6.81
CA GLU A 165 -10.31 18.05 7.18
C GLU A 165 -10.06 18.17 8.69
N HIS A 166 -11.11 18.36 9.50
CA HIS A 166 -10.96 18.32 10.95
C HIS A 166 -10.78 16.87 11.42
N HIS A 167 -11.66 15.96 10.98
CA HIS A 167 -11.67 14.56 11.40
C HIS A 167 -10.87 13.61 10.50
N ALA A 168 -10.70 13.96 9.22
CA ALA A 168 -9.97 13.20 8.21
C ALA A 168 -8.93 14.10 7.49
N PRO A 169 -7.95 14.69 8.19
CA PRO A 169 -6.93 15.52 7.56
C PRO A 169 -6.07 14.73 6.55
N SER A 170 -5.53 15.46 5.57
CA SER A 170 -4.41 14.96 4.78
C SER A 170 -3.16 14.81 5.65
N ALA A 171 -2.18 14.00 5.21
CA ALA A 171 -0.88 13.92 5.88
C ALA A 171 -0.22 15.30 6.03
N ARG A 172 -0.33 16.16 5.00
CA ARG A 172 0.22 17.53 5.01
C ARG A 172 -0.39 18.36 6.12
N THR A 173 -1.72 18.43 6.18
CA THR A 173 -2.45 19.18 7.21
C THR A 173 -2.14 18.67 8.61
N LEU A 174 -2.14 17.34 8.80
CA LEU A 174 -1.87 16.72 10.08
C LEU A 174 -0.45 17.02 10.58
N LEU A 175 0.55 16.84 9.71
CA LEU A 175 1.96 17.03 10.08
C LEU A 175 2.32 18.52 10.23
N SER A 176 1.69 19.43 9.49
CA SER A 176 1.82 20.88 9.73
C SER A 176 1.41 21.27 11.14
N ARG A 177 0.22 20.83 11.59
CA ARG A 177 -0.26 21.07 12.96
C ARG A 177 0.73 20.50 14.00
N GLY A 178 1.22 19.29 13.78
CA GLY A 178 2.22 18.68 14.65
C GLY A 178 3.55 19.44 14.75
N ILE A 179 3.95 20.17 13.69
CA ILE A 179 5.13 21.06 13.72
C ILE A 179 4.82 22.33 14.51
N GLU A 180 3.66 22.95 14.26
CA GLU A 180 3.21 24.16 14.95
C GLU A 180 3.09 23.94 16.46
N ASP A 181 2.56 22.78 16.87
CA ASP A 181 2.42 22.37 18.26
C ASP A 181 3.76 21.93 18.90
N GLY A 182 4.83 21.83 18.11
CA GLY A 182 6.17 21.45 18.59
C GLY A 182 6.35 19.96 18.90
N HIS A 183 5.43 19.10 18.45
CA HIS A 183 5.50 17.65 18.66
C HIS A 183 6.47 16.94 17.72
N ILE A 184 6.66 17.47 16.51
CA ILE A 184 7.58 16.93 15.51
C ILE A 184 8.38 18.05 14.84
N THR A 185 9.44 17.69 14.13
CA THR A 185 10.26 18.64 13.35
C THR A 185 9.85 18.66 11.88
N SER A 186 10.14 19.75 11.18
CA SER A 186 10.01 19.81 9.71
C SER A 186 10.85 18.73 9.01
N SER A 187 12.00 18.37 9.59
CA SER A 187 12.85 17.30 9.05
C SER A 187 12.17 15.93 9.12
N SER A 188 11.57 15.58 10.25
CA SER A 188 10.82 14.31 10.39
C SER A 188 9.60 14.26 9.48
N ALA A 189 8.88 15.37 9.31
CA ALA A 189 7.77 15.45 8.36
C ALA A 189 8.25 15.27 6.91
N ASN A 190 9.36 15.90 6.51
CA ASN A 190 9.92 15.73 5.18
C ASN A 190 10.39 14.28 4.91
N SER A 191 10.97 13.63 5.92
CA SER A 191 11.31 12.20 5.86
C SER A 191 10.08 11.32 5.65
N TYR A 192 8.94 11.65 6.26
CA TYR A 192 7.68 10.95 6.01
C TYR A 192 7.25 11.02 4.55
N PHE A 193 7.19 12.23 3.97
CA PHE A 193 6.80 12.40 2.56
C PHE A 193 7.79 11.73 1.61
N THR A 194 9.08 11.72 1.94
CA THR A 194 10.08 10.99 1.16
C THR A 194 9.84 9.47 1.18
N ASN A 195 9.56 8.91 2.36
CA ASN A 195 9.38 7.48 2.54
C ASN A 195 8.05 6.97 1.97
N PHE A 196 6.99 7.75 2.07
CA PHE A 196 5.64 7.39 1.62
C PHE A 196 5.20 8.14 0.35
N HIS A 197 6.16 8.65 -0.43
CA HIS A 197 5.90 9.48 -1.63
C HIS A 197 4.94 8.81 -2.62
N LEU A 198 4.98 7.49 -2.79
CA LEU A 198 4.05 6.80 -3.71
C LEU A 198 2.58 6.98 -3.31
N MET A 199 2.30 7.00 -2.01
CA MET A 199 0.93 7.20 -1.54
C MET A 199 0.48 8.64 -1.82
N ASP A 200 1.32 9.62 -1.45
CA ASP A 200 1.04 11.04 -1.72
C ASP A 200 0.97 11.36 -3.22
N GLN A 201 1.80 10.71 -4.04
CA GLN A 201 1.85 10.95 -5.47
C GLN A 201 0.58 10.47 -6.17
N TYR A 202 0.11 9.25 -5.88
CA TYR A 202 -0.99 8.65 -6.64
C TYR A 202 -2.36 8.81 -5.99
N PHE A 203 -2.42 9.10 -4.68
CA PHE A 203 -3.66 9.08 -3.93
C PHE A 203 -3.93 10.36 -3.16
N ASP A 204 -5.21 10.75 -3.11
CA ASP A 204 -5.71 11.61 -2.06
C ASP A 204 -5.98 10.73 -0.84
N TRP A 205 -5.13 10.85 0.18
CA TRP A 205 -5.10 9.99 1.36
C TRP A 205 -5.45 10.79 2.61
N ARG A 206 -6.60 10.45 3.21
CA ARG A 206 -7.16 11.15 4.38
C ARG A 206 -7.11 10.23 5.58
N HIS A 207 -6.48 10.69 6.65
CA HIS A 207 -6.21 9.90 7.84
C HIS A 207 -7.27 10.19 8.90
N CYS A 208 -8.10 9.21 9.25
CA CYS A 208 -9.16 9.43 10.25
C CYS A 208 -8.54 9.59 11.64
N LEU A 209 -8.94 10.61 12.40
CA LEU A 209 -8.48 10.87 13.78
C LEU A 209 -8.89 9.77 14.76
N THR A 210 -9.94 9.02 14.45
CA THR A 210 -10.29 7.78 15.19
C THR A 210 -9.19 6.72 15.10
N SER A 211 -8.18 6.86 14.22
CA SER A 211 -7.11 5.89 14.08
C SER A 211 -5.93 6.15 15.02
N THR A 212 -5.39 5.07 15.55
CA THR A 212 -4.27 5.10 16.52
C THR A 212 -3.04 5.85 15.98
N SER A 213 -2.61 5.55 14.75
CA SER A 213 -1.41 6.19 14.22
C SER A 213 -1.63 7.65 13.81
N THR A 214 -2.86 8.04 13.48
CA THR A 214 -3.18 9.45 13.18
C THR A 214 -2.99 10.31 14.43
N GLN A 215 -3.40 9.82 15.59
CA GLN A 215 -3.25 10.51 16.89
C GLN A 215 -1.78 10.66 17.32
N THR A 216 -0.89 9.80 16.81
CA THR A 216 0.57 9.88 17.03
C THR A 216 1.32 10.50 15.84
N LEU A 217 0.62 11.33 15.04
CA LEU A 217 1.18 12.02 13.87
C LEU A 217 1.85 11.05 12.89
N LEU A 218 1.10 10.01 12.50
CA LEU A 218 1.54 8.95 11.59
C LEU A 218 2.77 8.20 12.13
N SER A 219 2.78 7.97 13.45
CA SER A 219 3.88 7.35 14.23
C SER A 219 5.16 8.18 14.30
N LEU A 220 5.15 9.46 13.93
CA LEU A 220 6.29 10.36 14.11
C LEU A 220 6.40 10.92 15.53
N ALA A 221 5.30 10.90 16.29
CA ALA A 221 5.26 11.30 17.69
C ALA A 221 4.71 10.15 18.55
N PRO A 222 5.43 9.02 18.66
CA PRO A 222 4.94 7.83 19.37
C PRO A 222 4.74 8.05 20.88
N HIS A 223 5.27 9.13 21.45
CA HIS A 223 5.09 9.48 22.85
C HIS A 223 3.70 10.10 23.16
N LEU A 224 2.96 10.53 22.13
CA LEU A 224 1.62 11.09 22.32
C LEU A 224 0.63 10.00 22.75
N PRO A 225 -0.30 10.31 23.67
CA PRO A 225 -1.33 9.35 24.08
C PRO A 225 -2.35 9.16 22.96
N THR A 226 -3.02 8.01 22.97
CA THR A 226 -4.17 7.75 22.08
C THR A 226 -5.43 7.36 22.86
N THR A 227 -6.59 7.57 22.24
CA THR A 227 -7.89 7.09 22.75
C THR A 227 -8.00 5.56 22.77
N HIS A 228 -6.95 4.84 22.38
CA HIS A 228 -6.92 3.38 22.26
C HIS A 228 -5.84 2.72 23.13
N ASP A 229 -5.11 3.49 23.94
CA ASP A 229 -4.01 2.97 24.77
C ASP A 229 -4.48 1.88 25.76
N SER A 230 -5.71 1.99 26.26
CA SER A 230 -6.33 1.01 27.15
C SER A 230 -6.85 -0.25 26.43
N LYS A 231 -6.93 -0.23 25.10
CA LYS A 231 -7.41 -1.35 24.29
C LYS A 231 -6.27 -2.32 23.96
N PRO A 232 -6.54 -3.63 23.84
CA PRO A 232 -5.57 -4.57 23.29
C PRO A 232 -5.22 -4.19 21.85
N LEU A 233 -4.01 -4.53 21.41
CA LEU A 233 -3.47 -4.13 20.10
C LEU A 233 -4.39 -4.50 18.92
N THR A 234 -5.07 -5.64 19.01
CA THR A 234 -6.00 -6.15 18.00
C THR A 234 -7.33 -5.38 17.92
N ALA A 235 -7.62 -4.53 18.91
CA ALA A 235 -8.80 -3.66 18.96
C ALA A 235 -8.46 -2.18 18.68
N ARG A 236 -7.25 -1.89 18.20
CA ARG A 236 -6.78 -0.56 17.83
C ARG A 236 -6.89 -0.42 16.31
N PRO A 237 -7.88 0.33 15.78
CA PRO A 237 -8.09 0.41 14.35
C PRO A 237 -7.07 1.36 13.70
N GLN A 238 -6.83 1.13 12.41
CA GLN A 238 -6.20 2.08 11.52
C GLN A 238 -7.11 2.30 10.32
N ILE A 239 -7.74 3.47 10.23
CA ILE A 239 -8.79 3.82 9.29
C ILE A 239 -8.39 5.04 8.47
N GLU A 240 -8.64 4.97 7.17
CA GLU A 240 -8.26 6.02 6.22
C GLU A 240 -9.19 6.03 5.02
N TYR A 241 -9.46 7.21 4.48
CA TYR A 241 -10.07 7.32 3.16
C TYR A 241 -9.00 7.43 2.10
N ILE A 242 -9.32 6.88 0.93
CA ILE A 242 -8.44 6.87 -0.21
C ILE A 242 -9.24 7.07 -1.49
N ARG A 243 -8.68 7.82 -2.43
CA ARG A 243 -9.03 7.75 -3.85
C ARG A 243 -7.80 7.99 -4.68
N LEU A 244 -7.76 7.44 -5.89
CA LEU A 244 -6.77 7.83 -6.89
C LEU A 244 -6.98 9.28 -7.31
N LYS A 245 -5.87 9.97 -7.54
CA LYS A 245 -5.87 11.32 -8.12
C LYS A 245 -6.18 11.31 -9.62
N CYS A 246 -6.05 10.16 -10.27
CA CYS A 246 -6.34 9.97 -11.69
C CYS A 246 -7.45 8.95 -11.91
N ARG A 247 -8.08 9.02 -13.08
CA ARG A 247 -9.03 8.00 -13.55
C ARG A 247 -8.28 6.94 -14.35
N LEU A 248 -8.50 5.68 -14.02
CA LEU A 248 -7.86 4.57 -14.73
C LEU A 248 -8.69 4.11 -15.94
N PRO A 249 -8.02 3.73 -17.06
CA PRO A 249 -8.71 3.50 -18.33
C PRO A 249 -9.41 2.14 -18.41
N THR A 250 -9.06 1.17 -17.56
CA THR A 250 -9.60 -0.19 -17.63
C THR A 250 -9.99 -0.74 -16.26
N PRO A 251 -10.93 -1.70 -16.18
CA PRO A 251 -11.22 -2.43 -14.94
C PRO A 251 -9.97 -3.10 -14.35
N SER A 252 -9.13 -3.74 -15.20
CA SER A 252 -7.90 -4.40 -14.75
C SER A 252 -6.92 -3.43 -14.08
N ALA A 253 -6.85 -2.18 -14.55
CA ALA A 253 -6.04 -1.13 -13.92
C ALA A 253 -6.57 -0.76 -12.53
N ASN A 254 -7.89 -0.66 -12.36
CA ASN A 254 -8.49 -0.45 -11.03
C ASN A 254 -8.17 -1.62 -10.08
N TRP A 255 -8.20 -2.87 -10.55
CA TRP A 255 -7.90 -4.04 -9.71
C TRP A 255 -6.41 -4.07 -9.30
N ALA A 256 -5.53 -3.72 -10.23
CA ALA A 256 -4.11 -3.62 -9.97
C ALA A 256 -3.78 -2.46 -9.01
N ALA A 257 -4.44 -1.29 -9.15
CA ALA A 257 -4.27 -0.17 -8.24
C ALA A 257 -4.83 -0.47 -6.84
N LEU A 258 -5.95 -1.19 -6.74
CA LEU A 258 -6.46 -1.71 -5.47
C LEU A 258 -5.42 -2.61 -4.80
N ALA A 259 -4.85 -3.57 -5.53
CA ALA A 259 -3.82 -4.46 -4.97
C ALA A 259 -2.53 -3.73 -4.58
N PHE A 260 -2.12 -2.74 -5.39
CA PHE A 260 -1.01 -1.84 -5.06
C PHE A 260 -1.24 -1.17 -3.71
N TYR A 261 -2.42 -0.61 -3.50
CA TYR A 261 -2.75 0.10 -2.28
C TYR A 261 -2.93 -0.84 -1.07
N MET A 262 -3.58 -1.99 -1.28
CA MET A 262 -3.88 -2.95 -0.22
C MET A 262 -2.64 -3.59 0.41
N ASP A 263 -1.52 -3.68 -0.32
CA ASP A 263 -0.23 -4.11 0.23
C ASP A 263 0.33 -3.13 1.29
N GLY A 264 -0.19 -1.90 1.32
CA GLY A 264 0.37 -0.80 2.10
C GLY A 264 0.15 -0.96 3.60
N GLY A 265 1.24 -1.18 4.33
CA GLY A 265 1.30 -1.04 5.78
C GLY A 265 0.52 -2.07 6.60
N LEU A 266 0.37 -3.29 6.10
CA LEU A 266 -0.13 -4.43 6.88
C LEU A 266 1.00 -5.13 7.67
N SER A 267 2.17 -5.31 7.05
CA SER A 267 3.31 -6.03 7.66
C SER A 267 3.89 -5.34 8.91
N PHE A 268 3.96 -4.01 8.90
CA PHE A 268 4.45 -3.21 10.02
C PHE A 268 3.33 -2.61 10.90
N LEU A 269 2.06 -2.91 10.62
CA LEU A 269 0.92 -2.31 11.33
C LEU A 269 1.04 -2.37 12.86
N PRO A 270 1.49 -3.48 13.49
CA PRO A 270 1.63 -3.55 14.95
C PRO A 270 2.53 -2.47 15.54
N LEU A 271 3.55 -2.01 14.81
CA LEU A 271 4.43 -0.93 15.30
C LEU A 271 3.65 0.36 15.48
N HIS A 272 2.89 0.74 14.45
CA HIS A 272 2.11 1.98 14.43
C HIS A 272 0.95 1.97 15.44
N LEU A 273 0.50 0.79 15.87
CA LEU A 273 -0.54 0.64 16.87
C LEU A 273 0.02 0.56 18.31
N ASP A 274 1.33 0.40 18.50
CA ASP A 274 1.99 0.14 19.79
C ASP A 274 3.05 1.19 20.15
N HIS A 275 2.86 2.45 19.73
CA HIS A 275 3.81 3.55 19.99
C HIS A 275 5.24 3.23 19.54
N LYS A 276 5.38 2.58 18.38
CA LYS A 276 6.67 2.24 17.75
C LYS A 276 6.73 2.76 16.33
N SER A 277 7.94 2.91 15.83
CA SER A 277 8.25 3.32 14.47
C SER A 277 8.91 2.18 13.69
N LEU A 278 9.05 2.36 12.37
CA LEU A 278 9.81 1.43 11.54
C LEU A 278 11.28 1.26 11.99
N GLU A 279 11.83 2.24 12.73
CA GLU A 279 13.22 2.18 13.22
C GLU A 279 13.42 1.17 14.36
N ASP A 280 12.33 0.77 15.03
CA ASP A 280 12.33 -0.24 16.08
C ASP A 280 12.44 -1.67 15.52
N ALA A 281 12.16 -1.85 14.22
CA ALA A 281 12.26 -3.13 13.54
C ALA A 281 13.67 -3.37 12.97
N GLY A 282 14.20 -4.59 13.19
CA GLY A 282 15.42 -5.05 12.54
C GLY A 282 15.16 -5.66 11.16
N ALA A 283 14.02 -6.30 11.00
CA ALA A 283 13.53 -6.79 9.72
C ALA A 283 12.00 -6.67 9.70
N CYS A 284 11.48 -6.08 8.63
CA CYS A 284 10.05 -6.00 8.36
C CYS A 284 9.80 -6.23 6.87
N SER A 285 9.03 -7.26 6.53
CA SER A 285 8.68 -7.57 5.14
C SER A 285 7.44 -8.46 5.07
N THR A 286 6.63 -8.30 4.04
CA THR A 286 5.53 -9.22 3.75
C THR A 286 6.07 -10.57 3.27
N LEU A 287 5.52 -11.67 3.78
CA LEU A 287 5.81 -13.04 3.34
C LEU A 287 4.76 -13.54 2.36
N ASP A 288 3.49 -13.43 2.75
CA ASP A 288 2.34 -13.82 1.94
C ASP A 288 1.28 -12.72 1.89
N PHE A 289 0.40 -12.85 0.90
CA PHE A 289 -0.76 -12.00 0.76
C PHE A 289 -1.94 -12.82 0.24
N ALA A 290 -3.14 -12.43 0.65
CA ALA A 290 -4.39 -13.02 0.18
C ALA A 290 -5.42 -11.91 -0.08
N LEU A 291 -5.46 -11.40 -1.31
CA LEU A 291 -6.46 -10.44 -1.76
C LEU A 291 -7.71 -11.20 -2.23
N ARG A 292 -8.86 -10.79 -1.69
CA ARG A 292 -10.19 -11.23 -2.14
C ARG A 292 -10.97 -10.00 -2.55
N VAL A 293 -11.53 -10.03 -3.75
CA VAL A 293 -12.34 -8.93 -4.30
C VAL A 293 -13.77 -9.42 -4.39
N VAL A 294 -14.68 -8.70 -3.73
CA VAL A 294 -16.09 -9.06 -3.59
C VAL A 294 -16.90 -8.53 -4.76
N GLU A 295 -16.67 -7.28 -5.15
CA GLU A 295 -17.30 -6.64 -6.29
C GLU A 295 -16.26 -5.85 -7.09
N THR A 296 -16.22 -6.09 -8.38
CA THR A 296 -15.29 -5.44 -9.33
C THR A 296 -16.01 -4.69 -10.43
N ARG A 297 -17.31 -4.93 -10.63
CA ARG A 297 -18.08 -4.31 -11.71
C ARG A 297 -18.21 -2.83 -11.46
N GLY A 298 -17.70 -2.05 -12.41
CA GLY A 298 -17.73 -0.60 -12.31
C GLY A 298 -16.89 -0.06 -11.15
N MET A 299 -15.98 -0.85 -10.57
CA MET A 299 -15.06 -0.33 -9.56
C MET A 299 -14.24 0.81 -10.18
N ASP A 300 -14.42 1.99 -9.61
CA ASP A 300 -13.68 3.20 -9.94
C ASP A 300 -12.87 3.61 -8.71
N PHE A 301 -11.59 3.27 -8.71
CA PHE A 301 -10.70 3.59 -7.59
C PHE A 301 -10.34 5.08 -7.53
N GLY A 302 -10.84 5.90 -8.46
CA GLY A 302 -10.88 7.37 -8.36
C GLY A 302 -12.04 7.90 -7.49
N ALA A 303 -13.02 7.06 -7.15
CA ALA A 303 -14.01 7.38 -6.12
C ALA A 303 -13.45 7.17 -4.72
N TRP A 304 -14.03 7.85 -3.73
CA TRP A 304 -13.67 7.65 -2.33
C TRP A 304 -14.00 6.24 -1.84
N HIS A 305 -13.00 5.62 -1.22
CA HIS A 305 -13.10 4.36 -0.51
C HIS A 305 -12.64 4.55 0.93
N LEU A 306 -13.22 3.80 1.86
CA LEU A 306 -12.73 3.70 3.23
C LEU A 306 -11.94 2.42 3.38
N ARG A 307 -10.76 2.47 3.99
CA ARG A 307 -9.97 1.30 4.36
C ARG A 307 -9.81 1.23 5.87
N GLU A 308 -10.05 0.06 6.44
CA GLU A 308 -9.66 -0.28 7.81
C GLU A 308 -8.58 -1.35 7.78
N ARG A 309 -7.55 -1.20 8.60
CA ARG A 309 -6.54 -2.22 8.87
C ARG A 309 -6.54 -2.60 10.35
N ARG A 310 -6.36 -3.89 10.61
CA ARG A 310 -6.24 -4.47 11.95
C ARG A 310 -5.10 -5.48 12.01
N THR A 311 -4.42 -5.53 13.14
CA THR A 311 -3.52 -6.65 13.46
C THR A 311 -4.33 -7.74 14.17
N MET A 312 -4.08 -8.99 13.82
CA MET A 312 -4.87 -10.13 14.30
C MET A 312 -4.07 -10.99 15.27
N ALA A 313 -2.80 -11.25 14.97
CA ALA A 313 -1.92 -12.06 15.81
C ALA A 313 -0.45 -11.76 15.52
N ALA A 314 0.42 -12.00 16.49
CA ALA A 314 1.87 -11.96 16.29
C ALA A 314 2.55 -13.00 17.18
N ALA A 315 3.45 -13.79 16.60
CA ALA A 315 4.26 -14.79 17.31
C ALA A 315 5.43 -15.24 16.42
N GLY A 316 6.52 -15.72 17.03
CA GLY A 316 7.64 -16.32 16.29
C GLY A 316 8.31 -15.40 15.27
N GLY A 317 8.37 -14.09 15.58
CA GLY A 317 8.92 -13.06 14.68
C GLY A 317 8.07 -12.78 13.45
N ARG A 318 6.77 -13.10 13.50
CA ARG A 318 5.80 -12.87 12.44
C ARG A 318 4.57 -12.14 12.95
N THR A 319 3.89 -11.46 12.04
CA THR A 319 2.63 -10.74 12.25
C THR A 319 1.59 -11.24 11.24
N LEU A 320 0.33 -11.27 11.64
CA LEU A 320 -0.81 -11.47 10.76
C LEU A 320 -1.71 -10.25 10.88
N SER A 321 -1.91 -9.54 9.78
CA SER A 321 -2.76 -8.35 9.70
C SER A 321 -3.75 -8.49 8.55
N GLU A 322 -4.86 -7.78 8.63
CA GLU A 322 -5.90 -7.73 7.60
C GLU A 322 -6.30 -6.29 7.31
N GLY A 323 -6.65 -6.01 6.05
CA GLY A 323 -7.24 -4.76 5.60
C GLY A 323 -8.54 -5.00 4.86
N TRP A 324 -9.56 -4.20 5.13
CA TRP A 324 -10.88 -4.21 4.50
C TRP A 324 -11.14 -2.88 3.81
N VAL A 325 -11.80 -2.91 2.65
CA VAL A 325 -12.13 -1.72 1.86
C VAL A 325 -13.62 -1.68 1.59
N TRP A 326 -14.22 -0.50 1.79
CA TRP A 326 -15.61 -0.19 1.46
C TRP A 326 -15.71 0.90 0.40
N ASP A 327 -16.74 0.85 -0.43
CA ASP A 327 -17.12 1.92 -1.36
C ASP A 327 -17.89 3.05 -0.64
N GLY A 328 -18.21 4.12 -1.39
CA GLY A 328 -18.97 5.27 -0.87
C GLY A 328 -20.42 4.95 -0.46
N GLU A 329 -20.93 3.77 -0.77
CA GLU A 329 -22.24 3.29 -0.31
C GLU A 329 -22.11 2.35 0.91
N GLY A 330 -20.91 2.16 1.44
CA GLY A 330 -20.65 1.34 2.60
C GLY A 330 -20.67 -0.17 2.32
N ARG A 331 -20.50 -0.60 1.08
CA ARG A 331 -20.36 -2.02 0.72
C ARG A 331 -18.90 -2.43 0.70
N VAL A 332 -18.59 -3.62 1.20
CA VAL A 332 -17.23 -4.18 1.09
C VAL A 332 -16.89 -4.45 -0.37
N VAL A 333 -15.77 -3.89 -0.81
CA VAL A 333 -15.19 -4.08 -2.15
C VAL A 333 -14.14 -5.17 -2.13
N ALA A 334 -13.27 -5.17 -1.10
CA ALA A 334 -12.18 -6.14 -1.00
C ALA A 334 -11.66 -6.31 0.42
N THR A 335 -10.97 -7.42 0.65
CA THR A 335 -10.12 -7.65 1.82
C THR A 335 -8.75 -8.18 1.40
N MET A 336 -7.70 -7.83 2.15
CA MET A 336 -6.38 -8.44 2.04
C MET A 336 -5.84 -8.81 3.42
N SER A 337 -5.46 -10.07 3.60
CA SER A 337 -4.63 -10.49 4.74
C SER A 337 -3.17 -10.64 4.33
N GLN A 338 -2.25 -10.36 5.24
CA GLN A 338 -0.82 -10.57 5.06
C GLN A 338 -0.18 -11.19 6.31
N THR A 339 0.63 -12.22 6.10
CA THR A 339 1.65 -12.62 7.07
C THR A 339 2.94 -11.87 6.78
N GLY A 340 3.48 -11.15 7.77
CA GLY A 340 4.76 -10.46 7.67
C GLY A 340 5.83 -11.07 8.58
N ILE A 341 7.10 -10.88 8.24
CA ILE A 341 8.18 -10.90 9.22
C ILE A 341 8.16 -9.56 9.93
N LEU A 342 8.22 -9.58 11.26
CA LEU A 342 8.51 -8.41 12.09
C LEU A 342 9.43 -8.85 13.23
N ARG A 343 10.69 -8.43 13.15
CA ARG A 343 11.73 -8.79 14.13
C ARG A 343 12.23 -7.55 14.85
N PRO A 344 12.56 -7.65 16.14
CA PRO A 344 13.20 -6.55 16.85
C PRO A 344 14.52 -6.20 16.18
N ARG A 345 14.92 -4.93 16.30
CA ARG A 345 16.28 -4.53 15.96
C ARG A 345 17.26 -5.34 16.81
N GLY A 346 18.16 -6.08 16.17
CA GLY A 346 19.11 -6.92 16.90
C GLY A 346 20.02 -6.06 17.77
N GLU A 347 20.25 -6.47 19.02
CA GLU A 347 21.40 -5.98 19.78
C GLU A 347 22.67 -6.48 19.06
N GLY A 348 23.34 -5.58 18.33
CA GLY A 348 24.65 -5.76 17.70
C GLY A 348 25.09 -7.18 17.39
N LYS A 349 24.61 -7.77 16.29
CA LYS A 349 25.38 -8.82 15.58
C LYS A 349 25.69 -8.31 14.18
N GLY A 350 26.99 -8.22 13.91
CA GLY A 350 27.57 -7.55 12.75
C GLY A 350 26.97 -7.98 11.43
N ARG A 351 27.04 -7.05 10.47
CA ARG A 351 26.73 -7.20 9.03
C ARG A 351 27.07 -8.60 8.50
N GLY A 352 26.12 -9.52 8.63
CA GLY A 352 26.11 -10.77 7.88
C GLY A 352 25.57 -10.44 6.50
N LYS A 353 26.45 -10.49 5.50
CA LYS A 353 26.09 -10.42 4.09
C LYS A 353 25.00 -11.46 3.81
N LEU A 354 23.86 -11.01 3.30
CA LEU A 354 22.98 -11.82 2.46
C LEU A 354 23.25 -11.43 1.01
#